data_AF-A0A921SZ73-F1
#
_entry.id   AF-A0A921SZ73-F1
#
_cell.length_a   1.000
_cell.length_b   1.000
_cell.length_c   1.000
_cell.angle_alpha   90.00
_cell.angle_beta   90.00
_cell.angle_gamma   90.00
#
_symmetry.space_group_name_H-M   'P 1'
#
loop_
_entity.id
_entity.type
_entity.pdbx_description
1 polymer ?
#
loop_
_entity_poly.entity_id
_entity_poly.type
_entity_poly.pdbx_seq_one_letter_code
_entity_poly.pdbx_strand_id
1 'polypeptide(L)'
;MENISDKVEPNNVNYFFEVVKIIIYSIIGITVFFIPVTIDNNTKTILHHIAYKLQVNYRELLQVCTIIYMIIGVIKSILLNNEKNLKQIYSYFSGFSILIVINIFYDKYSIVLLDDNISLILEETILNLITLLPLSAIFMPFILDFALLDIVEGYCHKLMKKLFNLSGKSALNISMYIFNDCFCGYFMTNLLYKRGRIRQKEACIILLNFSISSIPISNYIAEE
;
A
#
# COMPACT_ATOMS: atom_id res chain seq x y z
N MET A 1 34.48 32.23 22.73
CA MET A 1 33.27 32.84 23.34
C MET A 1 32.77 33.86 22.34
N GLU A 2 31.80 33.48 21.52
CA GLU A 2 31.16 34.39 20.58
C GLU A 2 29.68 34.01 20.48
N ASN A 3 28.86 34.92 21.02
CA ASN A 3 27.45 35.25 20.76
C ASN A 3 26.47 34.11 20.47
N ILE A 4 25.66 33.73 21.48
CA ILE A 4 24.32 34.29 21.80
C ILE A 4 23.28 33.82 20.79
N SER A 5 22.46 32.90 21.30
CA SER A 5 21.09 32.59 20.92
C SER A 5 20.38 33.61 20.04
N ASP A 6 20.32 33.34 18.74
CA ASP A 6 19.16 33.73 17.93
C ASP A 6 18.00 32.80 18.32
N LYS A 7 17.33 33.16 19.43
CA LYS A 7 15.96 32.70 19.67
C LYS A 7 15.10 33.37 18.60
N VAL A 8 14.88 32.66 17.49
CA VAL A 8 13.82 32.96 16.54
C VAL A 8 12.51 32.82 17.31
N GLU A 9 11.94 33.94 17.78
CA GLU A 9 10.59 33.95 18.34
C GLU A 9 9.65 33.45 17.24
N PRO A 10 8.87 32.38 17.48
CA PRO A 10 7.94 31.89 16.48
C PRO A 10 6.87 32.96 16.27
N ASN A 11 6.84 33.57 15.08
CA ASN A 11 5.73 34.43 14.69
C ASN A 11 4.43 33.62 14.80
N ASN A 12 3.61 33.92 15.82
CA ASN A 12 2.38 33.20 16.14
C ASN A 12 1.41 33.05 14.95
N VAL A 13 1.45 34.00 14.01
CA VAL A 13 0.67 33.96 12.77
C VAL A 13 1.11 32.81 11.86
N ASN A 14 2.43 32.61 11.67
CA ASN A 14 2.95 31.52 10.85
C ASN A 14 2.67 30.16 11.47
N TYR A 15 2.77 30.06 12.80
CA TYR A 15 2.44 28.83 13.53
C TYR A 15 0.98 28.41 13.33
N PHE A 16 0.04 29.35 13.41
CA PHE A 16 -1.38 29.06 13.16
C PHE A 16 -1.61 28.53 11.73
N PHE A 17 -1.00 29.15 10.72
CA PHE A 17 -1.11 28.68 9.34
C PHE A 17 -0.50 27.29 9.13
N GLU A 18 0.62 26.97 9.77
CA GLU A 18 1.23 25.64 9.72
C GLU A 18 0.34 24.57 10.34
N VAL A 19 -0.24 24.85 11.51
CA VAL A 19 -1.17 23.93 12.19
C VAL A 19 -2.42 23.69 11.34
N VAL A 20 -3.01 24.74 10.77
CA VAL A 20 -4.17 24.61 9.86
C VAL A 20 -3.81 23.75 8.66
N LYS A 21 -2.64 23.96 8.06
CA LYS A 21 -2.16 23.18 6.91
C LYS A 21 -1.99 21.69 7.27
N ILE A 22 -1.43 21.38 8.44
CA ILE A 22 -1.30 20.00 8.94
C ILE A 22 -2.67 19.33 9.11
N ILE A 23 -3.63 20.04 9.69
CA ILE A 23 -4.99 19.54 9.90
C ILE A 23 -5.68 19.27 8.56
N ILE A 24 -5.60 20.19 7.61
CA ILE A 24 -6.21 20.03 6.28
C ILE A 24 -5.65 18.80 5.57
N TYR A 25 -4.33 18.63 5.55
CA TYR A 25 -3.71 17.48 4.91
C TYR A 25 -4.04 16.15 5.61
N SER A 26 -4.15 16.14 6.94
CA SER A 26 -4.63 14.98 7.69
C SER A 26 -6.05 14.59 7.28
N ILE A 27 -6.96 15.58 7.18
CA ILE A 27 -8.36 15.35 6.79
C ILE A 27 -8.43 14.79 5.37
N ILE A 28 -7.62 15.30 4.45
CA ILE A 28 -7.51 14.75 3.09
C ILE A 28 -7.08 13.28 3.14
N GLY A 29 -6.04 12.95 3.92
CA GLY A 29 -5.58 11.58 4.10
C GLY A 29 -6.69 10.66 4.65
N ILE A 30 -7.42 11.10 5.68
CA ILE A 30 -8.55 10.34 6.24
C ILE A 30 -9.62 10.10 5.18
N THR A 31 -9.98 11.16 4.46
CA THR A 31 -11.06 11.13 3.49
C THR A 31 -10.74 10.16 2.35
N VAL A 32 -9.53 10.25 1.80
CA VAL A 32 -9.12 9.42 0.66
C VAL A 32 -9.07 7.93 1.01
N PHE A 33 -8.55 7.57 2.19
CA PHE A 33 -8.31 6.18 2.56
C PHE A 33 -9.40 5.54 3.43
N PHE A 34 -10.08 6.27 4.31
CA PHE A 34 -10.93 5.63 5.32
C PHE A 34 -12.42 5.93 5.16
N ILE A 35 -12.79 6.92 4.35
CA ILE A 35 -14.21 7.25 4.13
C ILE A 35 -14.72 6.49 2.90
N PRO A 36 -15.61 5.50 3.08
CA PRO A 36 -16.26 4.85 1.95
C PRO A 36 -17.28 5.80 1.32
N VAL A 37 -17.27 5.87 0.00
CA VAL A 37 -18.24 6.63 -0.80
C VAL A 37 -18.95 5.65 -1.73
N THR A 38 -20.26 5.82 -1.89
CA THR A 38 -21.07 5.02 -2.80
C THR A 38 -21.11 5.67 -4.17
N ILE A 39 -20.43 5.09 -5.15
CA ILE A 39 -20.51 5.49 -6.56
C ILE A 39 -20.89 4.24 -7.35
N ASP A 40 -21.88 4.35 -8.24
CA ASP A 40 -22.36 3.25 -9.09
C ASP A 40 -22.69 1.96 -8.31
N ASN A 41 -23.45 2.10 -7.21
CA ASN A 41 -23.83 1.04 -6.27
C ASN A 41 -22.67 0.33 -5.53
N ASN A 42 -21.42 0.75 -5.73
CA ASN A 42 -20.26 0.18 -5.04
C ASN A 42 -19.78 1.07 -3.89
N THR A 43 -19.87 0.56 -2.67
CA THR A 43 -19.35 1.21 -1.44
C THR A 43 -17.85 0.95 -1.32
N LYS A 44 -17.00 1.86 -1.81
CA LYS A 44 -15.54 1.72 -1.76
C LYS A 44 -14.88 3.03 -1.31
N THR A 45 -13.64 2.97 -0.85
CA THR A 45 -12.89 4.19 -0.49
C THR A 45 -12.62 5.04 -1.73
N ILE A 46 -12.42 6.35 -1.56
CA ILE A 46 -12.17 7.27 -2.69
C ILE A 46 -10.96 6.83 -3.50
N LEU A 47 -9.92 6.33 -2.82
CA LEU A 47 -8.74 5.75 -3.47
C LEU A 47 -9.11 4.65 -4.47
N HIS A 48 -9.99 3.72 -4.07
CA HIS A 48 -10.42 2.61 -4.91
C HIS A 48 -11.29 3.05 -6.07
N HIS A 49 -12.13 4.08 -5.90
CA HIS A 49 -12.90 4.66 -7.00
C HIS A 49 -12.01 5.29 -8.07
N ILE A 50 -10.96 6.00 -7.66
CA ILE A 50 -9.96 6.55 -8.58
C ILE A 50 -9.23 5.42 -9.31
N ALA A 51 -8.79 4.39 -8.59
CA ALA A 51 -8.11 3.24 -9.18
C ALA A 51 -9.01 2.49 -10.17
N TYR A 52 -10.27 2.22 -9.81
CA TYR A 52 -11.24 1.57 -10.68
C TYR A 52 -11.48 2.38 -11.96
N LYS A 53 -11.69 3.69 -11.84
CA LYS A 53 -11.88 4.56 -13.01
C LYS A 53 -10.66 4.58 -13.93
N LEU A 54 -9.45 4.49 -13.36
CA LEU A 54 -8.21 4.37 -14.12
C LEU A 54 -8.14 3.02 -14.87
N GLN A 55 -8.50 1.93 -14.19
CA GLN A 55 -8.50 0.58 -14.76
C GLN A 55 -9.49 0.46 -15.91
N VAL A 56 -10.71 0.99 -15.78
CA VAL A 56 -11.74 0.91 -16.83
C VAL A 56 -11.34 1.72 -18.06
N ASN A 57 -10.84 2.94 -17.88
CA ASN A 57 -10.54 3.84 -19.01
C ASN A 57 -9.20 3.53 -19.70
N TYR A 58 -8.22 2.99 -18.98
CA TYR A 58 -6.85 2.84 -19.46
C TYR A 58 -6.32 1.39 -19.32
N ARG A 59 -7.21 0.39 -19.39
CA ARG A 59 -6.87 -1.02 -19.17
C ARG A 59 -5.68 -1.50 -20.00
N GLU A 60 -5.72 -1.26 -21.32
CA GLU A 60 -4.66 -1.70 -22.24
C GLU A 60 -3.30 -1.05 -21.89
N LEU A 61 -3.29 0.24 -21.58
CA LEU A 61 -2.07 0.94 -21.14
C LEU A 61 -1.52 0.36 -19.84
N LEU A 62 -2.39 0.03 -18.87
CA LEU A 62 -1.98 -0.57 -17.60
C LEU A 62 -1.40 -1.98 -17.76
N GLN A 63 -1.97 -2.79 -18.66
CA GLN A 63 -1.44 -4.11 -18.99
C GLN A 63 -0.03 -4.00 -19.59
N VAL A 64 0.18 -3.09 -20.54
CA VAL A 64 1.51 -2.81 -21.12
C VAL A 64 2.49 -2.31 -20.05
N CYS A 65 2.08 -1.36 -19.21
CA CYS A 65 2.91 -0.85 -18.11
C CYS A 65 3.30 -1.97 -17.13
N THR A 66 2.40 -2.90 -16.84
CA THR A 66 2.67 -4.05 -15.96
C THR A 66 3.78 -4.93 -16.52
N ILE A 67 3.70 -5.28 -17.81
CA ILE A 67 4.73 -6.10 -18.46
C ILE A 67 6.09 -5.39 -18.45
N ILE A 68 6.12 -4.10 -18.80
CA ILE A 68 7.34 -3.30 -18.77
C ILE A 68 7.94 -3.26 -17.36
N TYR A 69 7.11 -3.03 -16.34
CA TYR A 69 7.54 -3.01 -14.95
C TYR A 69 8.13 -4.35 -14.49
N MET A 70 7.53 -5.46 -14.89
CA MET A 70 8.06 -6.80 -14.60
C MET A 70 9.40 -7.04 -15.30
N ILE A 71 9.53 -6.68 -16.57
CA ILE A 71 10.80 -6.78 -17.32
C ILE A 71 11.91 -6.00 -16.60
N ILE A 72 11.62 -4.76 -16.17
CA ILE A 72 12.57 -3.96 -15.39
C ILE A 72 12.94 -4.65 -14.08
N GLY A 73 11.96 -5.24 -13.39
CA GLY A 73 12.18 -6.02 -12.16
C GLY A 73 13.15 -7.19 -12.36
N VAL A 74 13.02 -7.92 -13.47
CA VAL A 74 13.90 -9.04 -13.82
C VAL A 74 15.31 -8.55 -14.14
N ILE A 75 15.44 -7.51 -14.98
CA ILE A 75 16.74 -6.92 -15.33
C ILE A 75 17.46 -6.43 -14.07
N LYS A 76 16.74 -5.73 -13.19
CA LYS A 76 17.30 -5.23 -11.92
C LYS A 76 17.76 -6.38 -11.03
N SER A 77 17.00 -7.47 -10.94
CA SER A 77 17.41 -8.63 -10.14
C SER A 77 18.70 -9.28 -10.66
N ILE A 78 18.85 -9.37 -11.98
CA ILE A 78 20.07 -9.91 -12.61
C ILE A 78 21.27 -8.99 -12.35
N LEU A 79 21.08 -7.66 -12.37
CA LEU A 79 22.17 -6.69 -12.16
C LEU A 79 22.62 -6.55 -10.70
N LEU A 80 21.70 -6.46 -9.74
CA LEU A 80 22.00 -5.93 -8.40
C LEU A 80 22.51 -6.97 -7.36
N ASN A 81 22.30 -8.28 -7.59
CA ASN A 81 22.62 -9.30 -6.58
C ASN A 81 24.01 -9.94 -6.77
N ASN A 82 24.82 -9.94 -5.71
CA ASN A 82 26.19 -10.47 -5.69
C ASN A 82 26.31 -11.97 -5.31
N GLU A 83 25.26 -12.58 -4.75
CA GLU A 83 25.24 -13.99 -4.32
C GLU A 83 24.88 -14.94 -5.48
N LYS A 84 25.81 -15.81 -5.91
CA LYS A 84 25.69 -16.61 -7.16
C LYS A 84 24.56 -17.65 -7.17
N ASN A 85 24.29 -18.35 -6.07
CA ASN A 85 23.36 -19.48 -6.06
C ASN A 85 21.87 -19.06 -6.02
N LEU A 86 21.55 -18.02 -5.26
CA LEU A 86 20.19 -17.45 -5.23
C LEU A 86 19.84 -16.73 -6.54
N LYS A 87 20.85 -16.25 -7.27
CA LYS A 87 20.70 -15.55 -8.55
C LYS A 87 20.02 -16.40 -9.61
N GLN A 88 20.43 -17.67 -9.72
CA GLN A 88 19.96 -18.57 -10.77
C GLN A 88 18.50 -18.98 -10.53
N ILE A 89 18.14 -19.39 -9.32
CA ILE A 89 16.76 -19.75 -8.95
C ILE A 89 15.81 -18.55 -9.10
N TYR A 90 16.19 -17.38 -8.57
CA TYR A 90 15.35 -16.19 -8.68
C TYR A 90 15.16 -15.76 -10.15
N SER A 91 16.22 -15.78 -10.95
CA SER A 91 16.13 -15.40 -12.36
C SER A 91 15.20 -16.32 -13.16
N TYR A 92 15.23 -17.63 -12.91
CA TYR A 92 14.31 -18.58 -13.53
C TYR A 92 12.87 -18.34 -13.11
N PHE A 93 12.61 -18.19 -11.81
CA PHE A 93 11.27 -17.87 -11.30
C PHE A 93 10.74 -16.55 -11.86
N SER A 94 11.61 -15.53 -11.98
CA SER A 94 11.22 -14.22 -12.47
C SER A 94 10.91 -14.23 -13.98
N GLY A 95 11.66 -15.00 -14.78
CA GLY A 95 11.36 -15.19 -16.19
C GLY A 95 10.06 -15.96 -16.41
N PHE A 96 9.82 -17.01 -15.60
CA PHE A 96 8.57 -17.78 -15.62
C PHE A 96 7.35 -16.91 -15.24
N SER A 97 7.51 -15.99 -14.28
CA SER A 97 6.46 -15.03 -13.90
C SER A 97 6.03 -14.12 -15.06
N ILE A 98 6.97 -13.60 -15.85
CA ILE A 98 6.64 -12.80 -17.05
C ILE A 98 5.83 -13.64 -18.05
N LEU A 99 6.23 -14.90 -18.27
CA LEU A 99 5.53 -15.79 -19.19
C LEU A 99 4.08 -15.97 -18.75
N ILE A 100 3.83 -16.22 -17.46
CA ILE A 100 2.47 -16.35 -16.90
C ILE A 100 1.66 -15.09 -17.15
N VAL A 101 2.23 -13.91 -16.90
CA VAL A 101 1.51 -12.64 -16.99
C VAL A 101 1.20 -12.26 -18.44
N ILE A 102 2.11 -12.55 -19.37
CA ILE A 102 1.85 -12.39 -20.80
C ILE A 102 0.70 -13.31 -21.24
N ASN A 103 0.67 -14.56 -20.78
CA ASN A 103 -0.43 -15.47 -21.07
C ASN A 103 -1.76 -14.91 -20.52
N ILE A 104 -1.81 -14.52 -19.24
CA ILE A 104 -3.03 -13.97 -18.62
C ILE A 104 -3.59 -12.78 -19.41
N PHE A 105 -2.74 -11.86 -19.88
CA PHE A 105 -3.21 -10.65 -20.57
C PHE A 105 -3.47 -10.81 -22.08
N TYR A 106 -2.68 -11.62 -22.79
CA TYR A 106 -2.68 -11.64 -24.26
C TYR A 106 -3.13 -12.97 -24.87
N ASP A 107 -3.04 -14.09 -24.16
CA ASP A 107 -3.29 -15.40 -24.78
C ASP A 107 -4.15 -16.30 -23.91
N LYS A 108 -5.34 -16.62 -24.43
CA LYS A 108 -6.35 -17.48 -23.79
C LYS A 108 -5.98 -18.98 -23.82
N TYR A 109 -4.71 -19.30 -24.07
CA TYR A 109 -4.25 -20.67 -24.33
C TYR A 109 -3.65 -21.35 -23.09
N SER A 110 -4.17 -22.56 -22.87
CA SER A 110 -3.93 -23.59 -21.86
C SER A 110 -2.47 -24.04 -21.65
N ILE A 111 -1.50 -23.14 -21.50
CA ILE A 111 -0.12 -23.53 -21.14
C ILE A 111 0.02 -23.66 -19.62
N VAL A 112 -0.83 -22.96 -18.86
CA VAL A 112 -0.95 -23.15 -17.41
C VAL A 112 -2.35 -23.69 -17.16
N LEU A 113 -2.45 -24.87 -16.53
CA LEU A 113 -3.69 -25.53 -16.11
C LEU A 113 -4.40 -24.72 -15.00
N LEU A 114 -4.72 -23.46 -15.28
CA LEU A 114 -5.48 -22.59 -14.40
C LEU A 114 -6.91 -22.58 -14.93
N ASP A 115 -7.83 -22.93 -14.04
CA ASP A 115 -9.26 -22.75 -14.28
C ASP A 115 -9.54 -21.28 -14.67
N ASP A 116 -10.56 -21.04 -15.50
CA ASP A 116 -10.86 -19.70 -16.04
C ASP A 116 -11.05 -18.67 -14.90
N ASN A 117 -11.61 -19.12 -13.77
CA ASN A 117 -11.81 -18.32 -12.57
C ASN A 117 -10.48 -17.85 -11.94
N ILE A 118 -9.46 -18.72 -11.93
CA ILE A 118 -8.17 -18.39 -11.32
C ILE A 118 -7.42 -17.37 -12.18
N SER A 119 -7.50 -17.49 -13.50
CA SER A 119 -6.91 -16.53 -14.43
C SER A 119 -7.51 -15.14 -14.25
N LEU A 120 -8.84 -15.05 -14.11
CA LEU A 120 -9.54 -13.78 -13.89
C LEU A 120 -9.15 -13.12 -12.56
N ILE A 121 -9.14 -13.89 -11.46
CA ILE A 121 -8.73 -13.38 -10.14
C ILE A 121 -7.30 -12.87 -10.17
N LEU A 122 -6.39 -13.60 -10.84
CA LEU A 122 -5.00 -13.16 -11.01
C LEU A 122 -4.90 -11.86 -11.79
N GLU A 123 -5.64 -11.74 -12.90
CA GLU A 123 -5.65 -10.53 -13.72
C GLU A 123 -6.11 -9.31 -12.90
N GLU A 124 -7.25 -9.43 -12.22
CA GLU A 124 -7.80 -8.37 -11.36
C GLU A 124 -6.84 -8.00 -10.23
N THR A 125 -6.22 -8.99 -9.61
CA THR A 125 -5.25 -8.78 -8.52
C THR A 125 -4.02 -8.02 -9.01
N ILE A 126 -3.48 -8.38 -10.19
CA ILE A 126 -2.32 -7.72 -10.78
C ILE A 126 -2.68 -6.26 -11.17
N LEU A 127 -3.84 -6.04 -11.79
CA LEU A 127 -4.31 -4.71 -12.18
C LEU A 127 -4.58 -3.83 -10.95
N ASN A 128 -5.14 -4.39 -9.88
CA ASN A 128 -5.29 -3.71 -8.60
C ASN A 128 -3.92 -3.34 -8.03
N LEU A 129 -2.96 -4.27 -8.00
CA LEU A 129 -1.63 -4.00 -7.47
C LEU A 129 -0.94 -2.86 -8.24
N ILE A 130 -0.92 -2.89 -9.58
CA ILE A 130 -0.21 -1.88 -10.38
C ILE A 130 -0.83 -0.48 -10.29
N THR A 131 -2.13 -0.38 -10.02
CA THR A 131 -2.84 0.91 -9.94
C THR A 131 -2.92 1.45 -8.51
N LEU A 132 -3.20 0.58 -7.55
CA LEU A 132 -3.46 0.97 -6.16
C LEU A 132 -2.17 1.30 -5.41
N LEU A 133 -1.05 0.61 -5.68
CA LEU A 133 0.25 0.92 -5.06
C LEU A 133 0.75 2.35 -5.37
N PRO A 134 0.86 2.78 -6.64
CA PRO A 134 1.34 4.13 -6.94
C PRO A 134 0.38 5.20 -6.45
N LEU A 135 -0.93 4.95 -6.52
CA LEU A 135 -1.92 5.87 -5.98
C LEU A 135 -1.77 6.01 -4.46
N SER A 136 -1.64 4.88 -3.76
CA SER A 136 -1.35 4.86 -2.32
C SER A 136 -0.05 5.61 -2.01
N ALA A 137 0.99 5.45 -2.80
CA ALA A 137 2.26 6.15 -2.62
C ALA A 137 2.12 7.67 -2.69
N ILE A 138 1.25 8.19 -3.56
CA ILE A 138 0.96 9.62 -3.67
C ILE A 138 0.23 10.13 -2.42
N PHE A 139 -0.73 9.37 -1.91
CA PHE A 139 -1.56 9.82 -0.79
C PHE A 139 -1.01 9.45 0.60
N MET A 140 -0.12 8.47 0.72
CA MET A 140 0.44 8.01 2.00
C MET A 140 1.10 9.10 2.84
N PRO A 141 1.82 10.07 2.26
CA PRO A 141 2.40 11.17 3.03
C PRO A 141 1.34 11.96 3.81
N PHE A 142 0.12 12.11 3.28
CA PHE A 142 -0.98 12.81 3.98
C PHE A 142 -1.34 12.17 5.33
N ILE A 143 -1.14 10.85 5.43
CA ILE A 143 -1.40 10.08 6.64
C ILE A 143 -0.16 10.02 7.53
N LEU A 144 1.01 9.74 6.94
CA LEU A 144 2.22 9.43 7.70
C LEU A 144 2.95 10.67 8.19
N ASP A 145 2.90 11.77 7.45
CA ASP A 145 3.81 12.91 7.66
C ASP A 145 3.10 14.13 8.27
N PHE A 146 1.77 14.22 8.22
CA PHE A 146 1.01 15.36 8.75
C PHE A 146 0.42 15.10 10.14
N ALA A 147 1.21 14.63 11.10
CA ALA A 147 0.83 14.41 12.51
C ALA A 147 -0.30 13.40 12.78
N LEU A 148 -1.10 13.00 11.79
CA LEU A 148 -2.20 12.06 11.97
C LEU A 148 -1.74 10.72 12.56
N LEU A 149 -0.63 10.17 12.04
CA LEU A 149 -0.04 8.95 12.60
C LEU A 149 0.32 9.11 14.09
N ASP A 150 0.90 10.26 14.47
CA ASP A 150 1.37 10.52 15.83
C ASP A 150 0.19 10.75 16.79
N ILE A 151 -0.87 11.40 16.32
CA ILE A 151 -2.13 11.59 17.06
C ILE A 151 -2.76 10.22 17.34
N VAL A 152 -2.93 9.39 16.31
CA VAL A 152 -3.51 8.04 16.46
C VAL A 152 -2.61 7.15 17.32
N GLU A 153 -1.29 7.26 17.20
CA GLU A 153 -0.37 6.58 18.10
C GLU A 153 -0.62 6.96 19.56
N GLY A 154 -0.70 8.25 19.88
CA GLY A 154 -0.91 8.73 21.25
C GLY A 154 -2.18 8.16 21.89
N TYR A 155 -3.29 8.15 21.15
CA TYR A 155 -4.56 7.62 21.64
C TYR A 155 -4.59 6.09 21.71
N CYS A 156 -4.07 5.41 20.69
CA CYS A 156 -4.16 3.96 20.58
C CYS A 156 -3.01 3.22 21.29
N HIS A 157 -1.98 3.91 21.80
CA HIS A 157 -0.79 3.28 22.39
C HIS A 157 -1.15 2.27 23.48
N LYS A 158 -2.01 2.66 24.42
CA LYS A 158 -2.40 1.79 25.55
C LYS A 158 -3.18 0.56 25.09
N LEU A 159 -4.07 0.72 24.09
CA LEU A 159 -4.87 -0.36 23.52
C LEU A 159 -3.99 -1.35 22.74
N MET A 160 -3.17 -0.85 21.82
CA MET A 160 -2.29 -1.67 20.99
C MET A 160 -1.27 -2.44 21.83
N LYS A 161 -0.72 -1.80 22.86
CA LYS A 161 0.22 -2.44 23.77
C LYS A 161 -0.43 -3.53 24.61
N LYS A 162 -1.69 -3.36 25.01
CA LYS A 162 -2.42 -4.35 25.84
C LYS A 162 -2.94 -5.54 25.02
N LEU A 163 -3.47 -5.29 23.83
CA LEU A 163 -4.13 -6.32 23.01
C LEU A 163 -3.14 -7.11 22.14
N PHE A 164 -2.17 -6.42 21.53
CA PHE A 164 -1.33 -7.00 20.47
C PHE A 164 0.18 -6.90 20.76
N ASN A 165 0.59 -6.30 21.87
CA ASN A 165 1.99 -5.95 22.15
C ASN A 165 2.66 -5.15 21.03
N LEU A 166 1.90 -4.30 20.34
CA LEU A 166 2.38 -3.45 19.24
C LEU A 166 2.50 -1.98 19.67
N SER A 167 3.31 -1.22 18.94
CA SER A 167 3.31 0.25 19.03
C SER A 167 1.95 0.83 18.63
N GLY A 168 1.60 2.00 19.18
CA GLY A 168 0.40 2.74 18.79
C GLY A 168 0.38 3.09 17.30
N LYS A 169 1.55 3.29 16.67
CA LYS A 169 1.69 3.54 15.22
C LYS A 169 1.10 2.41 14.36
N SER A 170 1.08 1.20 14.90
CA SER A 170 0.53 0.03 14.22
C SER A 170 -1.01 0.04 14.17
N ALA A 171 -1.69 0.83 15.01
CA ALA A 171 -3.16 0.91 15.00
C ALA A 171 -3.69 1.43 13.66
N LEU A 172 -3.07 2.52 13.17
CA LEU A 172 -3.43 3.10 11.88
C LEU A 172 -3.10 2.15 10.72
N ASN A 173 -1.98 1.43 10.82
CA ASN A 173 -1.59 0.42 9.84
C ASN A 173 -2.57 -0.75 9.78
N ILE A 174 -3.01 -1.27 10.94
CA ILE A 174 -4.06 -2.30 11.01
C ILE A 174 -5.38 -1.79 10.43
N SER A 175 -5.74 -0.54 10.70
CA SER A 175 -6.92 0.09 10.09
C SER A 175 -6.82 0.11 8.56
N MET A 176 -5.62 0.35 8.01
CA MET A 176 -5.38 0.29 6.57
C MET A 176 -5.71 -1.10 6.00
N TYR A 177 -5.28 -2.19 6.65
CA TYR A 177 -5.61 -3.55 6.24
C TYR A 177 -7.11 -3.87 6.32
N ILE A 178 -7.80 -3.34 7.34
CA ILE A 178 -9.22 -3.62 7.54
C ILE A 178 -10.08 -2.89 6.50
N PHE A 179 -9.85 -1.58 6.32
CA PHE A 179 -10.75 -0.69 5.56
C PHE A 179 -10.38 -0.53 4.07
N ASN A 180 -9.10 -0.70 3.72
CA ASN A 180 -8.65 -0.62 2.33
C ASN A 180 -8.43 -2.04 1.83
N ASP A 181 -7.19 -2.37 1.47
CA ASP A 181 -6.83 -3.70 1.02
C ASP A 181 -5.49 -4.13 1.60
N CYS A 182 -5.11 -5.36 1.26
CA CYS A 182 -3.87 -5.96 1.71
C CYS A 182 -2.64 -5.28 1.10
N PHE A 183 -2.72 -4.74 -0.12
CA PHE A 183 -1.60 -4.10 -0.81
C PHE A 183 -1.25 -2.74 -0.19
N CYS A 184 -2.25 -1.92 0.12
CA CYS A 184 -2.12 -0.64 0.80
C CYS A 184 -1.57 -0.84 2.22
N GLY A 185 -2.11 -1.81 2.96
CA GLY A 185 -1.60 -2.18 4.28
C GLY A 185 -0.15 -2.67 4.24
N TYR A 186 0.19 -3.52 3.26
CA TYR A 186 1.56 -4.00 3.05
C TYR A 186 2.51 -2.82 2.76
N PHE A 187 2.12 -1.95 1.84
CA PHE A 187 2.89 -0.78 1.46
C PHE A 187 3.11 0.16 2.65
N MET A 188 2.07 0.41 3.46
CA MET A 188 2.19 1.17 4.70
C MET A 188 3.19 0.55 5.68
N THR A 189 3.08 -0.77 5.87
CA THR A 189 3.97 -1.51 6.78
C THR A 189 5.42 -1.38 6.35
N ASN A 190 5.68 -1.54 5.05
CA ASN A 190 7.01 -1.40 4.48
C ASN A 190 7.57 0.03 4.66
N LEU A 191 6.75 1.07 4.44
CA LEU A 191 7.15 2.46 4.68
C LEU A 191 7.48 2.73 6.15
N LEU A 192 6.62 2.28 7.07
CA LEU A 192 6.84 2.44 8.51
C LEU A 192 8.11 1.72 8.96
N TYR A 193 8.36 0.51 8.43
CA TYR A 193 9.55 -0.27 8.75
C TYR A 193 10.83 0.40 8.22
N LYS A 194 10.84 0.80 6.93
CA LYS A 194 12.00 1.48 6.32
C LYS A 194 12.32 2.82 6.96
N ARG A 195 11.31 3.54 7.46
CA ARG A 195 11.48 4.80 8.20
C ARG A 195 11.86 4.59 9.68
N GLY A 196 12.07 3.35 10.12
CA GLY A 196 12.43 3.03 11.51
C GLY A 196 11.32 3.33 12.53
N ARG A 197 10.07 3.52 12.08
CA ARG A 197 8.95 3.86 12.97
C ARG A 197 8.33 2.64 13.66
N ILE A 198 8.50 1.45 13.08
CA ILE A 198 8.09 0.17 13.68
C ILE A 198 9.27 -0.80 13.70
N ARG A 199 9.28 -1.72 14.67
CA ARG A 199 10.31 -2.76 14.78
C ARG A 199 10.00 -3.93 13.84
N GLN A 200 11.03 -4.70 13.47
CA GLN A 200 10.86 -5.88 12.61
C GLN A 200 9.83 -6.88 13.18
N LYS A 201 9.86 -7.14 14.49
CA LYS A 201 8.88 -8.00 15.16
C LYS A 201 7.45 -7.50 14.99
N GLU A 202 7.24 -6.19 15.08
CA GLU A 202 5.92 -5.57 14.91
C GLU A 202 5.46 -5.68 13.45
N ALA A 203 6.35 -5.43 12.49
CA ALA A 203 6.04 -5.59 11.07
C ALA A 203 5.64 -7.05 10.74
N CYS A 204 6.38 -8.05 11.24
CA CYS A 204 6.03 -9.46 11.06
C CYS A 204 4.66 -9.81 11.64
N ILE A 205 4.36 -9.35 12.86
CA ILE A 205 3.05 -9.60 13.49
C ILE A 205 1.93 -8.99 12.65
N ILE A 206 2.11 -7.75 12.19
CA ILE A 206 1.09 -7.06 11.39
C ILE A 206 0.85 -7.80 10.07
N LEU A 207 1.93 -8.13 9.35
CA LEU A 207 1.88 -8.80 8.05
C LEU A 207 1.24 -10.18 8.13
N LEU A 208 1.54 -10.97 9.16
CA LEU A 208 1.04 -12.33 9.28
C LEU A 208 -0.41 -12.41 9.75
N ASN A 209 -0.84 -11.49 10.63
CA ASN A 209 -2.17 -11.57 11.24
C ASN A 209 -3.22 -10.74 10.49
N PHE A 210 -2.89 -9.53 10.05
CA PHE A 210 -3.89 -8.59 9.55
C PHE A 210 -4.03 -8.58 8.03
N SER A 211 -3.09 -9.18 7.29
CA SER A 211 -3.19 -9.31 5.83
C SER A 211 -4.38 -10.16 5.38
N ILE A 212 -4.81 -11.13 6.18
CA ILE A 212 -5.96 -12.01 5.86
C ILE A 212 -7.28 -11.40 6.36
N SER A 213 -7.22 -10.50 7.34
CA SER A 213 -8.39 -9.93 8.03
C SER A 213 -9.06 -8.76 7.28
N SER A 214 -8.77 -8.56 5.99
CA SER A 214 -9.32 -7.43 5.24
C SER A 214 -10.81 -7.64 4.93
N ILE A 215 -11.61 -6.59 5.11
CA ILE A 215 -13.04 -6.61 4.81
C ILE A 215 -13.31 -6.95 3.33
N PRO A 216 -12.55 -6.45 2.34
CA PRO A 216 -12.79 -6.81 0.94
C PRO A 216 -12.66 -8.32 0.68
N ILE A 217 -11.67 -8.98 1.28
CA ILE A 217 -11.51 -10.44 1.15
C ILE A 217 -12.69 -11.16 1.77
N SER A 218 -13.12 -10.74 2.95
CA SER A 218 -14.30 -11.34 3.60
C SER A 218 -15.58 -11.11 2.81
N ASN A 219 -15.74 -9.95 2.18
CA ASN A 219 -16.92 -9.66 1.36
C ASN A 219 -16.92 -10.47 0.06
N TYR A 220 -15.75 -10.61 -0.57
CA TYR A 220 -15.58 -11.46 -1.75
C TYR A 220 -15.98 -12.91 -1.46
N ILE A 221 -15.51 -13.49 -0.35
CA ILE A 221 -15.85 -14.87 0.05
C ILE A 221 -17.33 -15.02 0.42
N ALA A 222 -17.95 -13.97 0.97
CA ALA A 222 -19.36 -14.01 1.38
C ALA A 222 -20.34 -13.87 0.21
N GLU A 223 -19.90 -13.29 -0.91
CA GLU A 223 -20.70 -13.11 -2.13
C GLU A 223 -20.63 -14.33 -3.08
N GLU A 224 -19.73 -15.29 -2.81
CA GLU A 224 -19.54 -16.56 -3.51
C GLU A 224 -20.30 -17.72 -2.83
#